data_AF-A0A9D3ULH5-F1
#
_entry.id   AF-A0A9D3ULH5-F1
#
_cell.length_a   1.000
_cell.length_b   1.000
_cell.length_c   1.000
_cell.angle_alpha   90.00
_cell.angle_beta   90.00
_cell.angle_gamma   90.00
#
_symmetry.space_group_name_H-M   'P 1'
#
loop_
_entity.id
_entity.type
_entity.pdbx_description
1 polymer ?
#
loop_
_entity_poly.entity_id
_entity_poly.type
_entity_poly.pdbx_seq_one_letter_code
_entity_poly.pdbx_strand_id
1 'polypeptide(L)'
;MAVSPRVFPSRKRCPSTGSSISSKFADLNLVKSLLSLSQDISALKPLQCLLKQKSLSTINKSKLLAIVFEQLLHNPVSTSFSPLILLCFEEMYIVFQRIKTLMEDCCNGSKMWLLMRIQPLANSFHELTLELSTLLDIFPVSELDLSQDVEELFVLVRKHCSQSKPSIDPRDDSLRRDVLALLHQIKKEIVPHHLKLKQILDNLGLSNQSSCREEIECLQDEI
;
A
#
# COMPACT_ATOMS: atom_id res chain seq x y z
N MET A 1 -33.40 -61.04 -40.68
CA MET A 1 -32.70 -59.77 -40.35
C MET A 1 -33.01 -59.43 -38.89
N ALA A 2 -32.08 -59.68 -37.97
CA ALA A 2 -32.25 -59.44 -36.54
C ALA A 2 -31.67 -58.06 -36.18
N VAL A 3 -32.48 -57.19 -35.57
CA VAL A 3 -32.09 -55.84 -35.15
C VAL A 3 -31.64 -55.89 -33.69
N SER A 4 -30.42 -55.45 -33.43
CA SER A 4 -29.79 -55.41 -32.10
C SER A 4 -30.31 -54.21 -31.27
N PRO A 5 -30.52 -54.33 -29.95
CA PRO A 5 -31.00 -53.22 -29.12
C PRO A 5 -29.85 -52.28 -28.73
N ARG A 6 -30.05 -50.97 -28.96
CA ARG A 6 -29.14 -49.90 -28.54
C ARG A 6 -29.19 -49.73 -27.03
N VAL A 7 -28.06 -49.98 -26.36
CA VAL A 7 -27.83 -49.65 -24.95
C VAL A 7 -27.63 -48.14 -24.83
N PHE A 8 -28.50 -47.45 -24.10
CA PHE A 8 -28.29 -46.04 -23.73
C PHE A 8 -27.24 -45.95 -22.61
N PRO A 9 -26.26 -45.04 -22.68
CA PRO A 9 -25.32 -44.85 -21.58
C PRO A 9 -26.00 -44.18 -20.39
N SER A 10 -25.62 -44.64 -19.20
CA SER A 10 -26.10 -44.17 -17.90
C SER A 10 -25.74 -42.70 -17.67
N ARG A 11 -26.75 -41.96 -17.22
CA ARG A 11 -26.67 -40.56 -16.78
C ARG A 11 -25.57 -40.43 -15.72
N LYS A 12 -24.46 -39.76 -16.04
CA LYS A 12 -23.42 -39.42 -15.07
C LYS A 12 -24.05 -38.59 -13.96
N ARG A 13 -24.05 -39.13 -12.73
CA ARG A 13 -24.42 -38.40 -11.51
C ARG A 13 -23.49 -37.19 -11.38
N CYS A 14 -24.06 -35.99 -11.26
CA CYS A 14 -23.35 -34.85 -10.69
C CYS A 14 -22.93 -35.19 -9.26
N PRO A 15 -21.68 -34.94 -8.84
CA PRO A 15 -21.33 -34.97 -7.43
C PRO A 15 -21.85 -33.68 -6.77
N SER A 16 -22.68 -33.87 -5.75
CA SER A 16 -23.24 -32.84 -4.89
C SER A 16 -22.28 -32.48 -3.75
N THR A 17 -22.08 -31.18 -3.54
CA THR A 17 -22.00 -30.54 -2.21
C THR A 17 -20.84 -30.95 -1.28
N GLY A 18 -19.61 -30.92 -1.78
CA GLY A 18 -18.38 -30.99 -0.94
C GLY A 18 -17.49 -29.74 -1.00
N SER A 19 -17.79 -28.77 -1.87
CA SER A 19 -16.89 -27.64 -2.19
C SER A 19 -16.97 -26.46 -1.22
N SER A 20 -18.02 -26.39 -0.40
CA SER A 20 -18.34 -25.16 0.35
C SER A 20 -17.43 -24.92 1.55
N ILE A 21 -16.92 -25.99 2.18
CA ILE A 21 -16.06 -25.87 3.38
C ILE A 21 -14.64 -25.44 2.96
N SER A 22 -14.14 -25.98 1.85
CA SER A 22 -12.82 -25.62 1.28
C SER A 22 -12.78 -24.15 0.85
N SER A 23 -13.86 -23.68 0.19
CA SER A 23 -13.99 -22.27 -0.23
C SER A 23 -14.02 -21.31 0.96
N LYS A 24 -14.86 -21.57 1.98
CA LYS A 24 -14.95 -20.72 3.18
C LYS A 24 -13.62 -20.60 3.93
N PHE A 25 -12.83 -21.68 3.97
CA PHE A 25 -11.52 -21.63 4.62
C PHE A 25 -10.52 -20.79 3.82
N ALA A 26 -10.56 -20.85 2.49
CA ALA A 26 -9.75 -19.99 1.62
C ALA A 26 -10.12 -18.50 1.78
N ASP A 27 -11.41 -18.20 1.83
CA ASP A 27 -11.96 -16.85 2.04
C ASP A 27 -11.45 -16.22 3.35
N LEU A 28 -11.50 -16.97 4.45
CA LEU A 28 -10.99 -16.51 5.74
C LEU A 28 -9.46 -16.36 5.76
N ASN A 29 -8.73 -17.20 5.02
CA ASN A 29 -7.27 -17.07 4.91
C ASN A 29 -6.87 -15.81 4.14
N LEU A 30 -7.66 -15.40 3.14
CA LEU A 30 -7.44 -14.13 2.45
C LEU A 30 -7.62 -12.95 3.41
N VAL A 31 -8.71 -12.92 4.20
CA VAL A 31 -8.94 -11.86 5.20
C VAL A 31 -7.84 -11.85 6.26
N LYS A 32 -7.37 -13.01 6.73
CA LYS A 32 -6.19 -13.09 7.62
C LYS A 32 -4.93 -12.53 6.99
N SER A 33 -4.70 -12.81 5.72
CA SER A 33 -3.53 -12.32 4.99
C SER A 33 -3.59 -10.80 4.82
N LEU A 34 -4.77 -10.26 4.49
CA LEU A 34 -5.04 -8.82 4.46
C LEU A 34 -4.81 -8.17 5.83
N LEU A 35 -5.31 -8.79 6.89
CA LEU A 35 -5.10 -8.30 8.25
C LEU A 35 -3.61 -8.24 8.58
N SER A 36 -2.89 -9.35 8.41
CA SER A 36 -1.44 -9.41 8.66
C SER A 36 -0.69 -8.33 7.88
N LEU A 37 -1.01 -8.18 6.60
CA LEU A 37 -0.35 -7.21 5.74
C LEU A 37 -0.67 -5.77 6.15
N SER A 38 -1.92 -5.49 6.54
CA SER A 38 -2.32 -4.19 7.02
C SER A 38 -1.66 -3.82 8.35
N GLN A 39 -1.45 -4.80 9.24
CA GLN A 39 -0.73 -4.65 10.51
C GLN A 39 0.78 -4.43 10.27
N ASP A 40 1.39 -5.16 9.33
CA ASP A 40 2.78 -4.95 8.93
C ASP A 40 3.00 -3.50 8.47
N ILE A 41 2.17 -3.00 7.55
CA ILE A 41 2.25 -1.62 7.06
C ILE A 41 2.00 -0.63 8.20
N SER A 42 1.08 -0.95 9.12
CA SER A 42 0.78 -0.12 10.28
C SER A 42 1.93 -0.02 11.29
N ALA A 43 2.78 -1.04 11.34
CA ALA A 43 3.96 -1.13 12.19
C ALA A 43 5.19 -0.42 11.60
N LEU A 44 5.18 -0.11 10.30
CA LEU A 44 6.23 0.68 9.67
C LEU A 44 6.33 2.07 10.30
N LYS A 45 7.57 2.58 10.39
CA LYS A 45 7.80 3.95 10.84
C LYS A 45 7.46 4.92 9.72
N PRO A 46 6.77 6.03 9.99
CA PRO A 46 6.60 7.08 8.99
C PRO A 46 7.95 7.60 8.51
N LEU A 47 8.05 7.92 7.22
CA LEU A 47 9.22 8.55 6.64
C LEU A 47 9.44 9.91 7.33
N GLN A 48 10.68 10.17 7.76
CA GLN A 48 10.94 11.30 8.65
C GLN A 48 11.14 12.63 7.92
N CYS A 49 11.99 12.63 6.89
CA CYS A 49 12.44 13.85 6.21
C CYS A 49 11.64 14.12 4.93
N LEU A 50 11.48 13.10 4.08
CA LEU A 50 10.82 13.18 2.77
C LEU A 50 9.53 12.38 2.78
N LEU A 51 8.51 12.79 2.02
CA LEU A 51 7.26 12.05 1.84
C LEU A 51 6.53 11.72 3.16
N LYS A 52 6.80 12.48 4.24
CA LYS A 52 6.28 12.24 5.59
C LYS A 52 4.75 12.17 5.61
N GLN A 53 4.09 13.13 4.99
CA GLN A 53 2.62 13.18 4.96
C GLN A 53 2.03 11.99 4.19
N LYS A 54 2.68 11.57 3.09
CA LYS A 54 2.23 10.43 2.27
C LYS A 54 2.35 9.13 3.06
N SER A 55 3.53 8.86 3.63
CA SER A 55 3.76 7.67 4.45
C SER A 55 2.80 7.59 5.65
N LEU A 56 2.61 8.69 6.39
CA LEU A 56 1.68 8.74 7.52
C LEU A 56 0.22 8.51 7.08
N SER A 57 -0.20 9.10 5.96
CA SER A 57 -1.54 8.87 5.42
C SER A 57 -1.77 7.40 5.07
N THR A 58 -0.77 6.76 4.44
CA THR A 58 -0.80 5.34 4.08
C THR A 58 -0.88 4.44 5.32
N ILE A 59 0.00 4.67 6.30
CA ILE A 59 0.00 3.95 7.59
C ILE A 59 -1.36 4.06 8.28
N ASN A 60 -1.93 5.27 8.34
CA ASN A 60 -3.22 5.48 9.00
C ASN A 60 -4.37 4.78 8.27
N LYS A 61 -4.42 4.82 6.93
CA LYS A 61 -5.42 4.06 6.17
C LYS A 61 -5.30 2.56 6.41
N SER A 62 -4.08 2.05 6.48
CA SER A 62 -3.82 0.64 6.80
C SER A 62 -4.33 0.25 8.18
N LYS A 63 -4.08 1.10 9.20
CA LYS A 63 -4.59 0.90 10.57
C LYS A 63 -6.11 0.83 10.61
N LEU A 64 -6.77 1.73 9.89
CA LEU A 64 -8.23 1.76 9.85
C LEU A 64 -8.79 0.51 9.16
N LEU A 65 -8.20 0.08 8.04
CA LEU A 65 -8.63 -1.14 7.36
C LEU A 65 -8.32 -2.41 8.16
N ALA A 66 -7.25 -2.43 8.96
CA ALA A 66 -6.96 -3.53 9.89
C ALA A 66 -8.13 -3.79 10.85
N ILE A 67 -8.75 -2.73 11.39
CA ILE A 67 -9.90 -2.83 12.31
C ILE A 67 -11.08 -3.52 11.60
N VAL A 68 -11.33 -3.18 10.33
CA VAL A 68 -12.38 -3.81 9.52
C VAL A 68 -12.11 -5.31 9.35
N PHE A 69 -10.87 -5.68 8.99
CA PHE A 69 -10.49 -7.09 8.82
C PHE A 69 -10.51 -7.87 10.14
N GLU A 70 -10.14 -7.26 11.27
CA GLU A 70 -10.23 -7.86 12.60
C GLU A 70 -11.68 -8.22 12.95
N GLN A 71 -12.62 -7.31 12.70
CA GLN A 71 -14.04 -7.58 12.97
C GLN A 71 -14.58 -8.72 12.10
N LEU A 72 -14.20 -8.76 10.82
CA LEU A 72 -14.60 -9.84 9.91
C LEU A 72 -14.10 -11.22 10.37
N LEU A 73 -12.94 -11.28 11.04
CA LEU A 73 -12.40 -12.53 11.58
C LEU A 73 -13.03 -12.93 12.92
N HIS A 74 -13.54 -11.97 13.70
CA HIS A 74 -14.15 -12.23 15.00
C HIS A 74 -15.52 -12.91 14.89
N ASN A 75 -16.28 -12.65 13.83
CA ASN A 75 -17.62 -13.23 13.61
C ASN A 75 -17.69 -14.13 12.34
N PRO A 76 -17.00 -15.28 12.31
CA PRO A 76 -16.88 -16.11 11.10
C PRO A 76 -18.14 -16.93 10.77
N VAL A 77 -19.17 -16.91 11.61
CA VAL A 77 -20.30 -17.85 11.56
C VAL A 77 -21.25 -17.56 10.37
N SER A 78 -21.17 -16.36 9.78
CA SER A 78 -22.10 -15.87 8.75
C SER A 78 -21.46 -15.58 7.38
N THR A 79 -20.13 -15.54 7.28
CA THR A 79 -19.42 -14.99 6.11
C THR A 79 -19.14 -16.03 5.04
N SER A 80 -20.14 -16.35 4.22
CA SER A 80 -19.87 -16.68 2.82
C SER A 80 -19.82 -15.38 2.04
N PHE A 81 -18.63 -14.96 1.63
CA PHE A 81 -18.50 -13.74 0.84
C PHE A 81 -19.08 -13.92 -0.55
N SER A 82 -19.70 -12.86 -1.08
CA SER A 82 -20.08 -12.82 -2.49
C SER A 82 -18.82 -12.83 -3.36
N PRO A 83 -18.88 -13.34 -4.61
CA PRO A 83 -17.73 -13.31 -5.53
C PRO A 83 -17.14 -11.91 -5.73
N LEU A 84 -17.97 -10.86 -5.65
CA LEU A 84 -17.51 -9.48 -5.78
C LEU A 84 -16.67 -9.04 -4.56
N ILE A 85 -17.09 -9.43 -3.34
CA ILE A 85 -16.33 -9.15 -2.11
C ILE A 85 -14.98 -9.86 -2.16
N LEU A 86 -14.98 -11.13 -2.56
CA LEU A 86 -13.76 -11.92 -2.65
C LEU A 86 -12.77 -11.30 -3.64
N LEU A 87 -13.24 -10.93 -4.83
CA LEU A 87 -12.42 -10.24 -5.83
C LEU A 87 -11.87 -8.92 -5.29
N CYS A 88 -12.69 -8.11 -4.60
CA CYS A 88 -12.22 -6.87 -3.99
C CYS A 88 -11.13 -7.13 -2.94
N PHE A 89 -11.25 -8.19 -2.15
CA PHE A 89 -10.20 -8.56 -1.19
C PHE A 89 -8.91 -9.01 -1.86
N GLU A 90 -8.99 -9.78 -2.95
CA GLU A 90 -7.81 -10.18 -3.73
C GLU A 90 -7.08 -8.96 -4.30
N GLU A 91 -7.81 -8.04 -4.91
CA GLU A 91 -7.25 -6.80 -5.45
C GLU A 91 -6.71 -5.89 -4.34
N MET A 92 -7.43 -5.75 -3.21
CA MET A 92 -6.93 -5.01 -2.06
C MET A 92 -5.61 -5.60 -1.57
N TYR A 93 -5.49 -6.94 -1.53
CA TYR A 93 -4.28 -7.61 -1.09
C TYR A 93 -3.09 -7.25 -1.99
N ILE A 94 -3.28 -7.23 -3.32
CA ILE A 94 -2.27 -6.79 -4.28
C ILE A 94 -1.87 -5.33 -4.04
N VAL A 95 -2.85 -4.44 -3.86
CA VAL A 95 -2.60 -3.02 -3.57
C VAL A 95 -1.79 -2.86 -2.28
N PHE A 96 -2.17 -3.56 -1.21
CA PHE A 96 -1.44 -3.52 0.05
C PHE A 96 -0.01 -4.06 -0.09
N GLN A 97 0.22 -5.11 -0.88
CA GLN A 97 1.58 -5.62 -1.13
C GLN A 97 2.42 -4.55 -1.82
N ARG A 98 1.90 -3.91 -2.87
CA ARG A 98 2.57 -2.81 -3.57
C ARG A 98 2.84 -1.62 -2.66
N ILE A 99 1.90 -1.29 -1.77
CA ILE A 99 2.08 -0.25 -0.75
C ILE A 99 3.23 -0.61 0.20
N LYS A 100 3.27 -1.84 0.70
CA LYS A 100 4.31 -2.31 1.61
C LYS A 100 5.68 -2.23 0.93
N THR A 101 5.82 -2.78 -0.27
CA THR A 101 7.06 -2.72 -1.04
C THR A 101 7.49 -1.28 -1.27
N LEU A 102 6.60 -0.40 -1.73
CA LEU A 102 6.92 1.02 -1.94
C LEU A 102 7.40 1.69 -0.64
N MET A 103 6.78 1.37 0.50
CA MET A 103 7.19 1.90 1.80
C MET A 103 8.54 1.36 2.27
N GLU A 104 8.81 0.08 2.08
CA GLU A 104 10.09 -0.55 2.42
C GLU A 104 11.23 0.00 1.56
N ASP A 105 11.00 0.13 0.25
CA ASP A 105 11.95 0.75 -0.69
C ASP A 105 12.27 2.19 -0.27
N CYS A 106 11.25 2.96 0.14
CA CYS A 106 11.46 4.32 0.64
C CYS A 106 12.16 4.38 2.01
N CYS A 107 12.02 3.36 2.85
CA CYS A 107 12.69 3.32 4.15
C CYS A 107 14.16 2.92 4.03
N ASN A 108 14.47 2.03 3.08
CA ASN A 108 15.79 1.43 2.91
C ASN A 108 16.67 2.18 1.91
N GLY A 109 16.07 2.99 1.02
CA GLY A 109 16.80 3.74 -0.01
C GLY A 109 17.54 4.97 0.52
N SER A 110 18.51 5.43 -0.27
CA SER A 110 19.26 6.68 -0.04
C SER A 110 18.31 7.87 -0.04
N LYS A 111 18.54 8.78 0.90
CA LYS A 111 17.76 10.02 1.01
C LYS A 111 17.96 10.92 -0.20
N MET A 112 19.17 10.94 -0.77
CA MET A 112 19.48 11.70 -1.97
C MET A 112 18.71 11.14 -3.19
N TRP A 113 18.66 9.82 -3.35
CA TRP A 113 17.88 9.19 -4.43
C TRP A 113 16.39 9.44 -4.28
N LEU A 114 15.85 9.26 -3.06
CA LEU A 114 14.46 9.57 -2.75
C LEU A 114 14.13 11.03 -3.08
N LEU A 115 15.03 11.96 -2.74
CA LEU A 115 14.87 13.38 -3.05
C LEU A 115 14.84 13.64 -4.56
N MET A 116 15.72 13.00 -5.33
CA MET A 116 15.74 13.13 -6.79
C MET A 116 14.49 12.52 -7.43
N ARG A 117 13.95 11.44 -6.83
CA ARG A 117 12.78 10.68 -7.30
C ARG A 117 11.46 11.11 -6.64
N ILE A 118 11.44 12.23 -5.94
CA ILE A 118 10.30 12.59 -5.07
C ILE A 118 8.97 12.73 -5.81
N GLN A 119 8.99 13.23 -7.06
CA GLN A 119 7.78 13.35 -7.88
C GLN A 119 7.25 11.97 -8.33
N PRO A 120 8.06 11.10 -8.98
CA PRO A 120 7.66 9.72 -9.25
C PRO A 120 7.11 9.00 -8.02
N LEU A 121 7.79 9.08 -6.88
CA LEU A 121 7.36 8.39 -5.65
C LEU A 121 6.04 8.94 -5.11
N ALA A 122 5.87 10.26 -5.07
CA ALA A 122 4.62 10.88 -4.66
C ALA A 122 3.45 10.49 -5.57
N ASN A 123 3.70 10.32 -6.87
CA ASN A 123 2.73 9.82 -7.84
C ASN A 123 2.39 8.36 -7.56
N SER A 124 3.37 7.48 -7.33
CA SER A 124 3.12 6.07 -6.99
C SER A 124 2.27 5.90 -5.72
N PHE A 125 2.54 6.68 -4.67
CA PHE A 125 1.67 6.69 -3.48
C PHE A 125 0.24 7.13 -3.81
N HIS A 126 0.08 8.12 -4.68
CA HIS A 126 -1.22 8.61 -5.08
C HIS A 126 -1.97 7.58 -5.94
N GLU A 127 -1.31 6.96 -6.92
CA GLU A 127 -1.85 5.89 -7.76
C GLU A 127 -2.36 4.72 -6.92
N LEU A 128 -1.55 4.22 -5.97
CA LEU A 128 -1.98 3.16 -5.06
C LEU A 128 -3.15 3.58 -4.16
N THR A 129 -3.20 4.86 -3.78
CA THR A 129 -4.35 5.39 -3.02
C THR A 129 -5.61 5.46 -3.88
N LEU A 130 -5.49 5.77 -5.18
CA LEU A 130 -6.61 5.78 -6.11
C LEU A 130 -7.11 4.36 -6.38
N GLU A 131 -6.20 3.41 -6.64
CA GLU A 131 -6.55 1.99 -6.77
C GLU A 131 -7.33 1.52 -5.53
N LEU A 132 -6.82 1.82 -4.32
CA LEU A 132 -7.55 1.51 -3.09
C LEU A 132 -8.91 2.23 -3.02
N SER A 133 -9.00 3.51 -3.41
CA SER A 133 -10.27 4.24 -3.46
C SER A 133 -11.29 3.53 -4.35
N THR A 134 -10.88 3.13 -5.56
CA THR A 134 -11.77 2.46 -6.50
C THR A 134 -12.31 1.15 -5.96
N LEU A 135 -11.47 0.37 -5.28
CA LEU A 135 -11.88 -0.87 -4.62
C LEU A 135 -12.87 -0.59 -3.49
N LEU A 136 -12.56 0.39 -2.64
CA LEU A 136 -13.45 0.77 -1.54
C LEU A 136 -14.79 1.30 -2.05
N ASP A 137 -14.84 2.00 -3.17
CA ASP A 137 -16.07 2.57 -3.75
C ASP A 137 -17.02 1.51 -4.28
N ILE A 138 -16.49 0.46 -4.92
CA ILE A 138 -17.31 -0.68 -5.42
C ILE A 138 -17.60 -1.73 -4.34
N PHE A 139 -16.91 -1.67 -3.20
CA PHE A 139 -17.03 -2.67 -2.14
C PHE A 139 -18.43 -2.66 -1.49
N PRO A 140 -19.17 -3.78 -1.50
CA PRO A 140 -20.51 -3.85 -0.94
C PRO A 140 -20.47 -4.02 0.58
N VAL A 141 -20.07 -2.96 1.29
CA VAL A 141 -19.91 -2.97 2.75
C VAL A 141 -21.19 -3.38 3.49
N SER A 142 -22.37 -3.06 2.95
CA SER A 142 -23.67 -3.42 3.52
C SER A 142 -24.00 -4.92 3.49
N GLU A 143 -23.24 -5.72 2.73
CA GLU A 143 -23.36 -7.19 2.74
C GLU A 143 -22.55 -7.83 3.88
N LEU A 144 -21.77 -7.04 4.62
CA LEU A 144 -20.98 -7.51 5.74
C LEU A 144 -21.70 -7.25 7.07
N ASP A 145 -21.58 -8.19 8.00
CA ASP A 145 -22.10 -8.08 9.36
C ASP A 145 -21.11 -7.28 10.25
N LEU A 146 -20.90 -6.01 9.89
CA LEU A 146 -20.03 -5.08 10.62
C LEU A 146 -20.85 -4.31 11.66
N SER A 147 -20.19 -3.85 12.73
CA SER A 147 -20.84 -2.91 13.65
C SER A 147 -20.94 -1.53 13.00
N GLN A 148 -21.96 -0.76 13.41
CA GLN A 148 -22.18 0.60 12.91
C GLN A 148 -20.90 1.46 12.96
N ASP A 149 -20.15 1.41 14.07
CA ASP A 149 -18.90 2.17 14.23
C ASP A 149 -17.84 1.81 13.17
N VAL A 150 -17.77 0.54 12.77
CA VAL A 150 -16.79 0.06 11.79
C VAL A 150 -17.24 0.33 10.37
N GLU A 151 -18.55 0.30 10.10
CA GLU A 151 -19.10 0.79 8.84
C GLU A 151 -18.83 2.30 8.65
N GLU A 152 -19.05 3.11 9.68
CA GLU A 152 -18.74 4.54 9.65
C GLU A 152 -17.25 4.80 9.42
N LEU A 153 -16.39 4.01 10.08
CA LEU A 153 -14.95 4.03 9.86
C LEU A 153 -14.59 3.65 8.41
N PHE A 154 -15.22 2.64 7.84
CA PHE A 154 -15.01 2.24 6.44
C PHE A 154 -15.38 3.37 5.47
N VAL A 155 -16.53 4.03 5.69
CA VAL A 155 -16.97 5.20 4.91
C VAL A 155 -15.96 6.35 5.04
N LEU A 156 -15.42 6.56 6.24
CA LEU A 156 -14.37 7.54 6.48
C LEU A 156 -13.13 7.21 5.64
N VAL A 157 -12.62 5.98 5.68
CA VAL A 157 -11.46 5.56 4.87
C VAL A 157 -11.71 5.80 3.39
N ARG A 158 -12.88 5.38 2.87
CA ARG A 158 -13.29 5.60 1.48
C ARG A 158 -13.21 7.09 1.11
N LYS A 159 -13.77 7.96 1.94
CA LYS A 159 -13.71 9.42 1.74
C LYS A 159 -12.27 9.93 1.75
N HIS A 160 -11.44 9.50 2.70
CA HIS A 160 -10.03 9.90 2.78
C HIS A 160 -9.19 9.44 1.58
N CYS A 161 -9.51 8.29 0.97
CA CYS A 161 -8.87 7.84 -0.26
C CYS A 161 -9.28 8.72 -1.46
N SER A 162 -10.59 8.98 -1.63
CA SER A 162 -11.11 9.78 -2.76
C SER A 162 -10.60 11.23 -2.77
N GLN A 163 -10.30 11.80 -1.60
CA GLN A 163 -9.79 13.17 -1.46
C GLN A 163 -8.27 13.29 -1.60
N SER A 164 -7.58 12.17 -1.84
CA SER A 164 -6.13 12.16 -2.06
C SER A 164 -5.77 13.00 -3.28
N LYS A 165 -4.76 13.86 -3.16
CA LYS A 165 -4.26 14.70 -4.26
C LYS A 165 -2.86 14.26 -4.70
N PRO A 166 -2.56 14.30 -6.02
CA PRO A 166 -1.21 14.14 -6.53
C PRO A 166 -0.43 15.44 -6.27
N SER A 167 0.05 15.62 -5.05
CA SER A 167 0.87 16.77 -4.68
C SER A 167 2.08 16.31 -3.88
N ILE A 168 3.23 16.91 -4.21
CA ILE A 168 4.43 16.85 -3.38
C ILE A 168 4.29 17.88 -2.26
N ASP A 169 4.88 17.60 -1.10
CA ASP A 169 5.03 18.60 -0.05
C ASP A 169 5.89 19.77 -0.59
N PRO A 170 5.42 21.04 -0.49
CA PRO A 170 6.21 22.19 -0.93
C PRO A 170 7.61 22.24 -0.32
N ARG A 171 7.80 21.71 0.90
CA ARG A 171 9.12 21.61 1.53
C ARG A 171 10.04 20.64 0.80
N ASP A 172 9.54 19.46 0.47
CA ASP A 172 10.27 18.41 -0.25
C ASP A 172 10.74 18.92 -1.63
N ASP A 173 9.85 19.60 -2.35
CA ASP A 173 10.18 20.16 -3.66
C ASP A 173 11.15 21.37 -3.57
N SER A 174 11.04 22.17 -2.50
CA SER A 174 12.02 23.23 -2.23
C SER A 174 13.42 22.69 -1.93
N LEU A 175 13.50 21.63 -1.11
CA LEU A 175 14.74 20.97 -0.76
C LEU A 175 15.41 20.35 -2.00
N ARG A 176 14.62 19.72 -2.88
CA ARG A 176 15.11 19.19 -4.15
C ARG A 176 15.73 20.29 -5.02
N ARG A 177 15.05 21.43 -5.15
CA ARG A 177 15.59 22.59 -5.90
C ARG A 177 16.88 23.11 -5.29
N ASP A 178 16.97 23.20 -3.97
CA ASP A 178 18.17 23.67 -3.28
C ASP A 178 19.37 22.74 -3.51
N VAL A 179 19.16 21.42 -3.46
CA VAL A 179 20.19 20.43 -3.78
C VAL A 179 20.64 20.57 -5.24
N LEU A 180 19.70 20.65 -6.19
CA LEU A 180 20.04 20.81 -7.60
C LEU A 180 20.82 22.10 -7.87
N ALA A 181 20.44 23.21 -7.22
CA ALA A 181 21.15 24.47 -7.32
C ALA A 181 22.58 24.37 -6.77
N LEU A 182 22.76 23.66 -5.65
CA LEU A 182 24.07 23.40 -5.06
C LEU A 182 24.95 22.54 -5.98
N LEU A 183 24.41 21.45 -6.52
CA LEU A 183 25.11 20.60 -7.50
C LEU A 183 25.53 21.39 -8.74
N HIS A 184 24.68 22.31 -9.20
CA HIS A 184 25.01 23.18 -10.32
C HIS A 184 26.12 24.20 -10.00
N GLN A 185 26.21 24.71 -8.77
CA GLN A 185 27.34 25.54 -8.32
C GLN A 185 28.64 24.73 -8.31
N ILE A 186 28.62 23.52 -7.75
CA ILE A 186 29.77 22.62 -7.73
C ILE A 186 30.24 22.32 -9.15
N LYS A 187 29.30 22.04 -10.09
CA LYS A 187 29.62 21.82 -11.50
C LYS A 187 30.33 23.01 -12.16
N LYS A 188 30.09 24.23 -11.67
CA LYS A 188 30.75 25.47 -12.12
C LYS A 188 32.01 25.79 -11.31
N GLU A 189 32.49 24.86 -10.49
CA GLU A 189 33.64 25.03 -9.60
C GLU A 189 33.46 26.19 -8.58
N ILE A 190 32.21 26.54 -8.28
CA ILE A 190 31.86 27.54 -7.27
C ILE A 190 31.73 26.83 -5.92
N VAL A 191 32.50 27.28 -4.93
CA VAL A 191 32.45 26.74 -3.56
C VAL A 191 31.09 27.06 -2.93
N PRO A 192 30.28 26.04 -2.55
CA PRO A 192 28.99 26.29 -1.90
C PRO A 192 29.15 26.95 -0.54
N HIS A 193 28.22 27.83 -0.19
CA HIS A 193 28.18 28.42 1.14
C HIS A 193 27.93 27.36 2.23
N HIS A 194 28.84 27.26 3.19
CA HIS A 194 28.80 26.27 4.28
C HIS A 194 27.44 26.23 5.02
N LEU A 195 26.86 27.40 5.33
CA LEU A 195 25.57 27.46 6.03
C LEU A 195 24.44 26.83 5.22
N LYS A 196 24.41 27.07 3.90
CA LYS A 196 23.39 26.49 3.01
C LYS A 196 23.57 24.98 2.86
N LEU A 197 24.82 24.52 2.74
CA LEU A 197 25.14 23.08 2.71
C LEU A 197 24.67 22.39 4.00
N LYS A 198 24.99 22.97 5.17
CA LYS A 198 24.56 22.45 6.46
C LYS A 198 23.03 22.36 6.57
N GLN A 199 22.32 23.41 6.17
CA GLN A 199 20.85 23.41 6.18
C GLN A 199 20.25 22.31 5.32
N ILE A 200 20.80 22.07 4.13
CA ILE A 200 20.34 21.00 3.23
C ILE A 200 20.56 19.62 3.87
N LEU A 201 21.73 19.39 4.45
CA LEU A 201 22.05 18.13 5.13
C LEU A 201 21.15 17.91 6.34
N ASP A 202 20.94 18.93 7.17
CA ASP A 202 20.03 18.87 8.32
C ASP A 202 18.59 18.57 7.89
N ASN A 203 18.12 19.17 6.78
CA ASN A 203 16.79 18.90 6.22
C ASN A 203 16.65 17.47 5.64
N LEU A 204 17.76 16.85 5.21
CA LEU A 204 17.83 15.43 4.86
C LEU A 204 18.06 14.54 6.09
N GLY A 205 18.19 15.09 7.30
CA GLY A 205 18.52 14.34 8.50
C GLY A 205 19.92 13.70 8.43
N LEU A 206 20.86 14.34 7.74
CA LEU A 206 22.26 13.96 7.61
C LEU A 206 23.12 14.86 8.50
N SER A 207 22.89 14.79 9.82
CA SER A 207 23.48 15.73 10.78
C SER A 207 24.91 15.36 11.21
N ASN A 208 25.32 14.10 11.00
CA ASN A 208 26.56 13.55 11.56
C ASN A 208 27.42 12.89 10.46
N GLN A 209 28.73 12.80 10.69
CA GLN A 209 29.67 12.18 9.75
C GLN A 209 29.31 10.72 9.44
N SER A 210 28.84 9.95 10.44
CA SER A 210 28.39 8.56 10.24
C SER A 210 27.20 8.49 9.28
N SER A 211 26.15 9.30 9.52
CA SER A 211 24.97 9.34 8.65
C SER A 211 25.31 9.77 7.22
N CYS A 212 26.28 10.68 7.04
CA CYS A 212 26.73 11.05 5.70
C CYS A 212 27.50 9.92 5.01
N ARG A 213 28.29 9.13 5.75
CA ARG A 213 29.02 7.99 5.19
C ARG A 213 28.07 6.87 4.77
N GLU A 214 27.16 6.49 5.66
CA GLU A 214 26.10 5.51 5.39
C GLU A 214 25.29 5.91 4.16
N GLU A 215 24.90 7.18 4.07
CA GLU A 215 24.19 7.71 2.91
C GLU A 215 24.97 7.61 1.60
N ILE A 216 26.29 7.82 1.63
CA ILE A 216 27.14 7.68 0.43
C ILE A 216 27.19 6.21 -0.01
N GLU A 217 27.33 5.28 0.93
CA GLU A 217 27.33 3.83 0.66
C GLU A 217 25.98 3.40 0.07
N CYS A 218 24.87 3.79 0.69
CA CYS A 218 23.52 3.50 0.18
C CYS A 218 23.30 4.08 -1.23
N LEU A 219 23.74 5.31 -1.48
CA LEU A 219 23.58 5.94 -2.80
C LEU A 219 24.40 5.25 -3.89
N GLN A 220 25.55 4.66 -3.54
CA GLN A 220 26.37 3.90 -4.48
C GLN A 220 25.72 2.60 -4.91
N ASP A 221 24.97 1.95 -4.02
CA ASP A 221 24.25 0.70 -4.31
C ASP A 221 23.05 0.89 -5.27
N GLU A 222 22.63 2.13 -5.50
CA GLU A 222 21.46 2.48 -6.33
C GLU A 222 21.81 2.97 -7.75
N ILE A 223 23.11 3.09 -8.08
CA ILE A 223 23.64 3.56 -9.37
C ILE A 223 24.12 2.38 -10.23
#